data_AF-A0A345CWZ5-F1
#
_entry.id   AF-A0A345CWZ5-F1
#
_cell.length_a   1.000
_cell.length_b   1.000
_cell.length_c   1.000
_cell.angle_alpha   90.00
_cell.angle_beta   90.00
_cell.angle_gamma   90.00
#
_symmetry.space_group_name_H-M   'P 1'
#
loop_
_entity.id
_entity.type
_entity.pdbx_description
1 polymer ?
#
loop_
_entity_poly.entity_id
_entity_poly.type
_entity_poly.pdbx_seq_one_letter_code
_entity_poly.pdbx_strand_id
1 'polypeptide(L)'
;MTARTATTEKRHLHRIVYRLEDKILFPNYLFLCFDINITHTSTITSIPGAHGFVSFGATPCTIPKSVITAIECSRMVALNPNEDAIECRNIDSDLLAKVQELSLIRSPLQGV
;
A
#
# COMPACT_ATOMS: atom_id res chain seq x y z
N MET A 1 -41.70 -14.52 -42.98
CA MET A 1 -40.46 -14.41 -42.18
C MET A 1 -40.61 -13.21 -41.26
N THR A 2 -40.91 -13.45 -39.98
CA THR A 2 -41.26 -12.40 -39.01
C THR A 2 -39.99 -11.96 -38.28
N ALA A 3 -39.54 -10.73 -38.54
CA ALA A 3 -38.42 -10.12 -37.84
C ALA A 3 -38.85 -9.79 -36.40
N ARG A 4 -38.23 -10.44 -35.41
CA ARG A 4 -38.35 -10.06 -34.00
C ARG A 4 -37.36 -8.94 -33.73
N THR A 5 -37.84 -7.71 -33.64
CA THR A 5 -37.06 -6.58 -33.14
C THR A 5 -36.87 -6.76 -31.64
N ALA A 6 -35.64 -7.06 -31.22
CA ALA A 6 -35.27 -7.08 -29.82
C ALA A 6 -35.26 -5.64 -29.29
N THR A 7 -36.25 -5.30 -28.47
CA THR A 7 -36.30 -4.04 -27.72
C THR A 7 -35.17 -4.03 -26.70
N THR A 8 -34.12 -3.27 -26.99
CA THR A 8 -33.05 -2.98 -26.02
C THR A 8 -33.61 -2.07 -24.94
N GLU A 9 -34.15 -2.69 -23.89
CA GLU A 9 -34.51 -2.03 -22.65
C GLU A 9 -33.23 -1.51 -21.99
N LYS A 10 -32.92 -0.22 -22.21
CA LYS A 10 -31.85 0.48 -21.50
C LYS A 10 -32.23 0.55 -20.03
N ARG A 11 -31.87 -0.50 -19.28
CA ARG A 11 -31.86 -0.47 -17.82
C ARG A 11 -30.93 0.65 -17.40
N HIS A 12 -31.53 1.73 -16.92
CA HIS A 12 -30.86 2.89 -16.37
C HIS A 12 -30.13 2.45 -15.10
N LEU A 13 -28.93 1.88 -15.27
CA LEU A 13 -28.06 1.54 -14.17
C LEU A 13 -27.64 2.88 -13.54
N HIS A 14 -28.14 3.16 -12.35
CA HIS A 14 -27.71 4.30 -11.55
C HIS A 14 -26.23 4.06 -11.22
N ARG A 15 -25.34 4.56 -12.06
CA ARG A 15 -23.89 4.39 -11.91
C ARG A 15 -23.48 5.24 -10.71
N ILE A 16 -23.38 4.62 -9.55
CA ILE A 16 -22.79 5.25 -8.37
C ILE A 16 -21.36 5.63 -8.75
N VAL A 17 -21.10 6.93 -8.89
CA VAL A 17 -19.77 7.47 -9.11
C VAL A 17 -19.18 7.77 -7.74
N TYR A 18 -18.29 6.90 -7.28
CA TYR A 18 -17.51 7.15 -6.07
C TYR A 18 -16.10 7.60 -6.46
N ARG A 19 -15.50 8.45 -5.63
CA ARG A 19 -14.09 8.82 -5.75
C ARG A 19 -13.29 7.84 -4.89
N LEU A 20 -12.36 7.16 -5.52
CA LEU A 20 -11.31 6.43 -4.81
C LEU A 20 -10.21 7.42 -4.46
N GLU A 21 -9.85 7.47 -3.19
CA GLU A 21 -8.78 8.32 -2.68
C GLU A 21 -7.85 7.49 -1.81
N ASP A 22 -6.56 7.54 -2.13
CA ASP A 22 -5.51 6.97 -1.29
C ASP A 22 -5.34 7.85 -0.05
N LYS A 23 -5.63 7.28 1.12
CA LYS A 23 -5.47 7.97 2.41
C LYS A 23 -4.22 7.49 3.14
N ILE A 24 -3.51 8.43 3.76
CA ILE A 24 -2.37 8.13 4.63
C ILE A 24 -2.89 7.48 5.92
N LEU A 25 -2.31 6.33 6.29
CA LEU A 25 -2.74 5.56 7.47
C LEU A 25 -2.50 6.29 8.79
N PHE A 26 -1.44 7.10 8.87
CA PHE A 26 -1.08 7.92 10.03
C PHE A 26 -0.77 9.36 9.60
N PRO A 27 -1.79 10.22 9.43
CA PRO A 27 -1.57 11.60 9.04
C PRO A 27 -0.65 12.33 10.02
N ASN A 28 0.33 13.08 9.50
CA ASN A 28 1.32 13.85 10.27
C ASN A 28 2.27 13.03 11.17
N TYR A 29 2.28 11.71 11.04
CA TYR A 29 3.24 10.84 11.71
C TYR A 29 4.12 10.15 10.69
N LEU A 30 5.41 10.05 11.01
CA LEU A 30 6.40 9.36 10.19
C LEU A 30 7.20 8.40 11.08
N PHE A 31 7.35 7.17 10.62
CA PHE A 31 8.26 6.20 11.22
C PHE A 31 9.66 6.41 10.66
N LEU A 32 10.65 6.49 11.53
CA LEU A 32 12.04 6.73 11.16
C LEU A 32 12.93 5.60 11.70
N CYS A 33 13.87 5.17 10.88
CA CYS A 33 14.90 4.20 11.26
C CYS A 33 16.26 4.83 10.93
N PHE A 34 17.00 5.24 11.96
CA PHE A 34 18.31 5.88 11.82
C PHE A 34 19.17 5.59 13.07
N ASP A 35 20.48 5.71 12.91
CA ASP A 35 21.43 5.63 14.02
C ASP A 35 21.62 7.03 14.64
N ILE A 36 21.32 7.14 15.93
CA ILE A 36 21.44 8.40 16.67
C ILE A 36 22.89 8.89 16.80
N ASN A 37 23.87 7.99 16.72
CA ASN A 37 25.30 8.32 16.79
C ASN A 37 25.79 8.98 15.50
N ILE A 38 25.08 8.75 14.39
CA ILE A 38 25.39 9.34 13.08
C ILE A 38 24.52 10.58 12.85
N THR A 39 23.22 10.49 13.18
CA THR A 39 22.25 11.58 13.00
C THR A 39 21.51 11.84 14.30
N HIS A 40 21.84 12.94 14.96
CA HIS A 40 21.16 13.31 16.21
C HIS A 40 19.69 13.71 15.97
N THR A 41 18.83 13.49 16.95
CA THR A 41 17.38 13.80 16.87
C THR A 41 17.11 15.27 16.61
N SER A 42 17.94 16.17 17.13
CA SER A 42 17.84 17.61 16.89
C SER A 42 17.95 17.98 15.40
N THR A 43 18.76 17.24 14.65
CA THR A 43 18.91 17.43 13.20
C THR A 43 17.57 17.18 12.50
N ILE A 44 16.87 16.11 12.88
CA ILE A 44 15.57 15.76 12.31
C ILE A 44 14.50 16.79 12.74
N THR A 45 14.47 17.22 14.00
CA THR A 45 13.50 18.24 14.45
C THR A 45 13.74 19.63 13.86
N SER A 46 14.94 19.88 13.33
CA SER A 46 15.24 21.16 12.65
C SER A 46 14.69 21.23 11.22
N ILE A 47 14.25 20.10 10.66
CA ILE A 47 13.67 20.04 9.31
C ILE A 47 12.34 20.81 9.31
N PRO A 48 12.12 21.76 8.37
CA PRO A 48 10.85 22.46 8.25
C PRO A 48 9.67 21.49 8.12
N GLY A 49 8.65 21.66 8.98
CA GLY A 49 7.49 20.77 9.04
C GLY A 49 7.64 19.58 10.01
N ALA A 50 8.84 19.31 10.54
CA ALA A 50 9.01 18.39 11.64
C ALA A 50 8.62 19.06 12.96
N HIS A 51 7.60 18.52 13.64
CA HIS A 51 7.15 19.06 14.92
C HIS A 51 7.98 18.56 16.11
N GLY A 52 8.34 17.28 16.10
CA GLY A 52 9.07 16.65 17.21
C GLY A 52 8.92 15.12 17.19
N PHE A 53 9.67 14.46 18.05
CA PHE A 53 9.52 13.02 18.28
C PHE A 53 8.40 12.76 19.28
N VAL A 54 7.64 11.70 19.06
CA VAL A 54 6.68 11.18 20.04
C VAL A 54 7.47 10.59 21.20
N SER A 55 7.19 11.01 22.44
CA SER A 55 7.85 10.52 23.66
C SER A 55 6.85 10.25 24.77
N PHE A 56 7.21 9.31 25.65
CA PHE A 56 6.58 9.16 26.96
C PHE A 56 7.60 9.59 28.01
N GLY A 57 7.58 10.87 28.35
CA GLY A 57 8.60 11.51 29.20
C GLY A 57 9.72 12.16 28.38
N ALA A 58 10.94 12.11 28.90
CA ALA A 58 12.06 12.91 28.38
C ALA A 58 12.73 12.33 27.12
N THR A 59 12.52 11.05 26.83
CA THR A 59 13.21 10.35 25.73
C THR A 59 12.25 9.99 24.59
N PRO A 60 12.63 10.18 23.31
CA PRO A 60 11.87 9.70 22.17
C PRO A 60 11.47 8.23 22.31
N CYS A 61 10.25 7.90 21.89
CA CYS A 61 9.73 6.54 21.96
C CYS A 61 10.37 5.68 20.86
N THR A 62 11.08 4.63 21.28
CA THR A 62 11.58 3.60 20.36
C THR A 62 10.48 2.59 20.11
N ILE A 63 10.17 2.36 18.84
CA ILE A 63 9.10 1.45 18.44
C ILE A 63 9.71 0.05 18.22
N PRO A 64 9.18 -1.00 18.87
CA PRO A 64 9.66 -2.37 18.65
C PRO A 64 9.52 -2.77 17.17
N LYS A 65 10.52 -3.49 16.66
CA LYS A 65 10.50 -3.95 15.26
C LYS A 65 9.27 -4.80 14.94
N SER A 66 8.80 -5.60 15.90
CA SER A 66 7.56 -6.39 15.76
C SER A 66 6.33 -5.56 15.45
N VAL A 67 6.21 -4.36 16.02
CA VAL A 67 5.09 -3.45 15.76
C VAL A 67 5.18 -2.89 14.34
N ILE A 68 6.37 -2.47 13.90
CA ILE A 68 6.59 -2.01 12.53
C ILE A 68 6.25 -3.12 11.52
N THR A 69 6.71 -4.35 11.76
CA THR A 69 6.40 -5.50 10.92
C THR A 69 4.89 -5.78 10.88
N ALA A 70 4.19 -5.69 12.02
CA ALA A 70 2.74 -5.87 12.05
C ALA A 70 2.00 -4.79 11.23
N ILE A 71 2.45 -3.53 11.27
CA ILE A 71 1.89 -2.43 10.46
C ILE A 71 2.12 -2.69 8.98
N GLU A 72 3.33 -3.11 8.60
CA GLU A 72 3.68 -3.47 7.21
C GLU A 72 2.80 -4.61 6.69
N CYS A 73 2.64 -5.69 7.45
CA CYS A 73 1.78 -6.82 7.10
C CYS A 73 0.30 -6.42 7.02
N SER A 74 -0.19 -5.63 7.98
CA SER A 74 -1.59 -5.17 8.00
C SER A 74 -1.93 -4.36 6.76
N ARG A 75 -0.98 -3.55 6.27
CA ARG A 75 -1.13 -2.79 5.03
C ARG A 75 -1.28 -3.71 3.82
N MET A 76 -0.50 -4.80 3.75
CA MET A 76 -0.64 -5.77 2.65
C MET A 76 -2.02 -6.44 2.65
N VAL A 77 -2.51 -6.88 3.82
CA VAL A 77 -3.83 -7.52 3.95
C VAL A 77 -4.96 -6.54 3.62
N ALA A 78 -4.87 -5.29 4.06
CA ALA A 78 -5.88 -4.27 3.78
C ALA A 78 -5.97 -3.89 2.30
N LEU A 79 -4.83 -3.88 1.59
CA LEU A 79 -4.77 -3.55 0.16
C LEU A 79 -5.09 -4.75 -0.74
N ASN A 80 -4.92 -5.97 -0.24
CA ASN A 80 -5.20 -7.19 -0.98
C ASN A 80 -5.89 -8.25 -0.10
N PRO A 81 -7.20 -8.06 0.21
CA PRO A 81 -7.94 -8.97 1.08
C PRO A 81 -8.17 -10.36 0.48
N ASN A 82 -8.02 -10.52 -0.84
CA ASN A 82 -8.21 -11.80 -1.51
C ASN A 82 -6.89 -12.55 -1.75
N GLU A 83 -5.73 -12.00 -1.35
CA GLU A 83 -4.40 -12.55 -1.63
C GLU A 83 -4.04 -12.67 -3.13
N ASP A 84 -4.84 -12.09 -4.02
CA ASP A 84 -4.70 -12.22 -5.47
C ASP A 84 -3.66 -11.28 -6.10
N ALA A 85 -3.32 -10.16 -5.44
CA ALA A 85 -2.46 -9.11 -6.00
C ALA A 85 -1.45 -8.51 -5.00
N ILE A 86 -0.16 -8.55 -5.33
CA ILE A 86 0.87 -7.84 -4.56
C ILE A 86 1.03 -6.42 -5.12
N GLU A 87 0.73 -5.39 -4.32
CA GLU A 87 1.04 -4.00 -4.70
C GLU A 87 2.56 -3.76 -4.58
N CYS A 88 3.23 -3.61 -5.72
CA CYS A 88 4.62 -3.21 -5.81
C CYS A 88 4.73 -1.67 -5.83
N ARG A 89 5.13 -1.04 -4.73
CA ARG A 89 5.45 0.41 -4.70
C ARG A 89 6.96 0.63 -4.63
N ASN A 90 7.46 1.65 -5.34
CA ASN A 90 8.89 2.01 -5.42
C ASN A 90 9.82 0.88 -5.92
N ILE A 91 9.30 -0.04 -6.74
CA ILE A 91 10.13 -1.03 -7.43
C ILE A 91 10.57 -0.45 -8.78
N ASP A 92 11.83 -0.65 -9.13
CA ASP A 92 12.36 -0.30 -10.46
C ASP A 92 11.54 -0.99 -11.57
N SER A 93 11.25 -0.27 -12.66
CA SER A 93 10.41 -0.77 -13.75
C SER A 93 10.95 -2.04 -14.37
N ASP A 94 12.27 -2.18 -14.48
CA ASP A 94 12.91 -3.33 -15.10
C ASP A 94 12.78 -4.56 -14.20
N LEU A 95 12.85 -4.38 -12.89
CA LEU A 95 12.61 -5.44 -11.92
C LEU A 95 11.14 -5.87 -11.91
N LEU A 96 10.22 -4.91 -12.00
CA LEU A 96 8.78 -5.19 -12.08
C LEU A 96 8.45 -6.00 -13.34
N ALA A 97 9.01 -5.62 -14.50
CA ALA A 97 8.80 -6.34 -15.76
C ALA A 97 9.27 -7.80 -15.66
N LYS A 98 10.43 -8.05 -15.03
CA LYS A 98 10.93 -9.41 -14.79
C LYS A 98 10.04 -10.21 -13.84
N VAL A 99 9.55 -9.59 -12.77
CA VAL A 99 8.64 -10.26 -11.82
C VAL A 99 7.33 -10.65 -12.53
N GLN A 100 6.79 -9.78 -13.38
CA GLN A 100 5.61 -10.06 -14.19
C GLN A 100 5.87 -11.21 -15.17
N GLU A 101 7.01 -11.22 -15.85
CA GLU A 101 7.42 -12.32 -16.73
C GLU A 101 7.47 -13.66 -15.98
N LEU A 102 8.10 -13.70 -14.80
CA LEU A 102 8.18 -14.90 -13.97
C LEU A 102 6.80 -15.40 -13.50
N SER A 103 5.86 -14.49 -13.23
CA SER A 103 4.50 -14.87 -12.82
C SER A 103 3.74 -15.63 -13.92
N LEU A 104 3.98 -15.28 -15.20
CA LEU A 104 3.36 -15.90 -16.36
C LEU A 104 3.90 -17.31 -16.65
N ILE A 105 5.11 -17.62 -16.17
CA ILE A 105 5.76 -18.91 -16.38
C ILE A 105 5.13 -20.02 -15.51
N ARG A 106 4.36 -19.67 -14.46
CA ARG A 106 3.78 -20.66 -13.53
C ARG A 106 2.30 -21.00 -13.84
N SER A 107 2.09 -21.77 -14.90
CA SER A 107 0.98 -22.73 -15.00
C SER A 107 1.33 -23.80 -16.04
N PRO A 108 2.06 -24.85 -15.62
CA PRO A 108 1.51 -26.18 -15.82
C PRO A 108 1.93 -27.13 -14.69
N LEU A 109 1.30 -27.04 -13.51
CA LEU A 109 1.22 -28.16 -12.57
C LEU A 109 -0.22 -28.27 -12.05
N GLN A 110 -1.17 -28.35 -12.97
CA GLN A 110 -2.45 -29.03 -12.76
C GLN A 110 -2.41 -30.26 -13.66
N GLY A 111 -2.16 -31.43 -13.08
CA GLY A 111 -2.12 -32.68 -13.82
C GLY A 111 -1.16 -33.71 -13.24
N VAL A 112 -1.46 -34.20 -12.04
CA VAL A 112 -1.35 -35.63 -11.67
C VAL A 112 -2.51 -35.94 -10.73
#